data_AF-A0A7X5IFW0-F1
#
_entry.id   AF-A0A7X5IFW0-F1
#
_cell.length_a   1.000
_cell.length_b   1.000
_cell.length_c   1.000
_cell.angle_alpha   90.00
_cell.angle_beta   90.00
_cell.angle_gamma   90.00
#
_symmetry.space_group_name_H-M   'P 1'
#
loop_
_entity.id
_entity.type
_entity.pdbx_description
1 polymer ?
#
loop_
_entity_poly.entity_id
_entity_poly.type
_entity_poly.pdbx_seq_one_letter_code
_entity_poly.pdbx_strand_id
1 'polypeptide(L)'
;RVKEPLLWEYARKSGACFDWLYDIAKAQGLEALLWDGYYKGPDYTEYPVTHIFYKEGMLEETVNFTFYQGSGVGDVYGNAVLVPALYDAIAANGGEIRWETKSERLVRDGEGPVTGAIVSTPEGMVQINAKSVVIASGDYAADDEMFQYYAPMTAYAMDARYYNPPDCDTGDMHKQAIWIG
;
A
#
# COMPACT_ATOMS: atom_id res chain seq x y z
N ARG A 1 11.02 6.99 16.74
CA ARG A 1 9.88 6.97 17.70
C ARG A 1 8.61 7.34 16.94
N VAL A 2 7.50 6.66 17.21
CA VAL A 2 6.20 6.94 16.56
C VAL A 2 5.75 8.37 16.91
N LYS A 3 5.22 9.10 15.94
CA LYS A 3 4.55 10.38 16.18
C LYS A 3 3.15 10.07 16.71
N GLU A 4 2.97 10.17 18.03
CA GLU A 4 1.73 9.80 18.72
C GLU A 4 0.45 10.43 18.11
N PRO A 5 0.43 11.70 17.66
CA PRO A 5 -0.75 12.24 17.00
C PRO A 5 -1.17 11.47 15.73
N LEU A 6 -0.22 10.97 14.95
CA LEU A 6 -0.50 10.18 13.74
C LEU A 6 -1.02 8.79 14.08
N LEU A 7 -0.53 8.18 15.16
CA LEU A 7 -1.05 6.90 15.66
C LEU A 7 -2.53 7.04 16.05
N TRP A 8 -2.86 8.12 16.78
CA TRP A 8 -4.24 8.38 17.17
C TRP A 8 -5.14 8.77 16.00
N GLU A 9 -4.61 9.48 15.00
CA GLU A 9 -5.36 9.76 13.77
C GLU A 9 -5.72 8.46 13.06
N TYR A 10 -4.74 7.56 12.86
CA TYR A 10 -4.99 6.23 12.31
C TYR A 10 -6.06 5.47 13.11
N ALA A 11 -5.91 5.38 14.43
CA ALA A 11 -6.84 4.62 15.28
C ALA A 11 -8.28 5.18 15.24
N ARG A 12 -8.44 6.51 15.12
CA ARG A 12 -9.76 7.16 15.04
C ARG A 12 -10.38 7.06 13.66
N LYS A 13 -9.57 7.00 12.60
CA LYS A 13 -10.02 7.01 11.21
C LYS A 13 -10.14 5.62 10.60
N SER A 14 -9.52 4.59 11.19
CA SER A 14 -9.47 3.24 10.62
C SER A 14 -10.84 2.65 10.31
N GLY A 15 -11.81 2.77 11.23
CA GLY A 15 -13.19 2.29 11.00
C GLY A 15 -13.86 2.99 9.83
N ALA A 16 -13.88 4.33 9.83
CA ALA A 16 -14.48 5.10 8.73
C ALA A 16 -13.75 4.90 7.39
N CYS A 17 -12.44 4.67 7.41
CA CYS A 17 -11.66 4.31 6.22
C CYS A 17 -12.06 2.93 5.70
N PHE A 18 -12.25 1.95 6.59
CA PHE A 18 -12.73 0.63 6.23
C PHE A 18 -14.14 0.70 5.63
N ASP A 19 -15.07 1.43 6.24
CA ASP A 19 -16.43 1.59 5.72
C ASP A 19 -16.42 2.17 4.29
N TRP A 20 -15.62 3.22 4.05
CA TRP A 20 -15.43 3.81 2.73
C TRP A 20 -14.85 2.83 1.70
N LEU A 21 -13.81 2.09 2.09
CA LEU A 21 -13.18 1.09 1.22
C LEU A 21 -14.14 -0.08 0.94
N TYR A 22 -14.90 -0.49 1.95
CA TYR A 22 -15.90 -1.54 1.87
C TYR A 22 -17.01 -1.18 0.89
N ASP A 23 -17.53 0.04 0.91
CA ASP A 23 -18.54 0.50 -0.05
C ASP A 23 -18.04 0.39 -1.51
N ILE A 24 -16.78 0.77 -1.75
CA ILE A 24 -16.14 0.65 -3.08
C ILE A 24 -15.99 -0.82 -3.48
N ALA A 25 -15.49 -1.66 -2.58
CA ALA A 25 -15.26 -3.07 -2.83
C ALA A 25 -16.58 -3.83 -3.04
N LYS A 26 -17.61 -3.52 -2.23
CA LYS A 26 -18.93 -4.15 -2.30
C LYS A 26 -19.65 -3.84 -3.60
N ALA A 27 -19.54 -2.61 -4.09
CA ALA A 27 -20.06 -2.22 -5.41
C ALA A 27 -19.46 -3.05 -6.57
N GLN A 28 -18.34 -3.75 -6.32
CA GLN A 28 -17.63 -4.57 -7.30
C GLN A 28 -17.72 -6.07 -7.02
N GLY A 29 -18.71 -6.49 -6.23
CA GLY A 29 -18.95 -7.91 -5.93
C GLY A 29 -17.91 -8.52 -4.99
N LEU A 30 -17.26 -7.69 -4.17
CA LEU A 30 -16.47 -8.17 -3.04
C LEU A 30 -17.26 -8.12 -1.74
N GLU A 31 -16.84 -8.91 -0.78
CA GLU A 31 -17.35 -8.96 0.58
C GLU A 31 -16.15 -8.95 1.55
N ALA A 32 -16.36 -8.65 2.82
CA ALA A 32 -15.29 -8.66 3.82
C ALA A 32 -15.57 -9.66 4.94
N LEU A 33 -14.52 -10.30 5.43
CA LEU A 33 -14.56 -11.10 6.65
C LEU A 33 -13.63 -10.50 7.70
N LEU A 34 -13.97 -10.71 8.98
CA LEU A 34 -13.10 -10.40 10.10
C LEU A 34 -12.29 -11.66 10.45
N TRP A 35 -10.97 -11.53 10.44
CA TRP A 35 -10.07 -12.59 10.85
C TRP A 35 -10.10 -12.76 12.37
N ASP A 36 -10.60 -13.91 12.81
CA ASP A 36 -10.79 -14.24 14.23
C ASP A 36 -9.64 -15.11 14.80
N GLY A 37 -8.55 -15.29 14.05
CA GLY A 37 -7.34 -15.96 14.53
C GLY A 37 -6.47 -15.00 15.34
N TYR A 38 -6.76 -14.85 16.63
CA TYR A 38 -6.02 -13.94 17.51
C TYR A 38 -5.55 -14.64 18.79
N TYR A 39 -4.41 -14.19 19.33
CA TYR A 39 -3.86 -14.70 20.58
C TYR A 39 -4.64 -14.18 21.79
N LYS A 40 -5.00 -15.09 22.68
CA LYS A 40 -5.55 -14.77 23.99
C LYS A 40 -4.77 -15.50 25.07
N GLY A 41 -3.94 -14.77 25.81
CA GLY A 41 -3.12 -15.35 26.87
C GLY A 41 -2.82 -14.40 28.02
N PRO A 42 -2.03 -14.88 28.99
CA PRO A 42 -1.75 -14.16 30.23
C PRO A 42 -0.91 -12.89 30.03
N ASP A 43 -0.08 -12.86 28.98
CA ASP A 43 0.82 -11.74 28.71
C ASP A 43 0.13 -10.59 27.98
N TYR A 44 -0.73 -10.91 27.01
CA TYR A 44 -1.57 -9.95 26.29
C TYR A 44 -2.75 -10.65 25.59
N THR A 45 -3.74 -9.84 25.20
CA THR A 45 -4.86 -10.26 24.35
C THR A 45 -4.84 -9.44 23.08
N GLU A 46 -4.72 -10.13 21.95
CA GLU A 46 -4.98 -9.54 20.64
C GLU A 46 -6.50 -9.38 20.47
N TYR A 47 -6.90 -8.35 19.73
CA TYR A 47 -8.30 -8.17 19.35
C TYR A 47 -8.43 -8.48 17.86
N PRO A 48 -9.50 -9.16 17.42
CA PRO A 48 -9.73 -9.39 16.01
C PRO A 48 -10.03 -8.05 15.32
N VAL A 49 -9.07 -7.55 14.55
CA VAL A 49 -9.16 -6.25 13.85
C VAL A 49 -8.81 -6.35 12.36
N THR A 50 -8.29 -7.50 11.92
CA THR A 50 -7.85 -7.70 10.54
C THR A 50 -9.04 -8.06 9.67
N HIS A 51 -9.35 -7.19 8.72
CA HIS A 51 -10.39 -7.43 7.72
C HIS A 51 -9.77 -7.94 6.42
N ILE A 52 -10.41 -8.93 5.80
CA ILE A 52 -9.94 -9.55 4.55
C ILE A 52 -11.08 -9.50 3.53
N PHE A 53 -10.83 -8.86 2.39
CA PHE A 53 -11.76 -8.86 1.27
C PHE A 53 -11.74 -10.17 0.50
N TYR A 54 -12.88 -10.59 -0.02
CA TYR A 54 -13.03 -11.78 -0.84
C TYR A 54 -14.15 -11.61 -1.87
N LYS A 55 -14.20 -12.47 -2.89
CA LYS A 55 -15.28 -12.46 -3.88
C LYS A 55 -16.60 -12.89 -3.24
N GLU A 56 -17.66 -12.13 -3.45
CA GLU A 56 -18.98 -12.44 -2.90
C GLU A 56 -19.43 -13.87 -3.31
N GLY A 57 -19.98 -14.60 -2.34
CA GLY A 57 -20.37 -15.99 -2.52
C GLY A 57 -19.25 -17.03 -2.39
N MET A 58 -17.98 -16.61 -2.24
CA MET A 58 -16.80 -17.51 -2.15
C MET A 58 -16.23 -17.61 -0.72
N LEU A 59 -17.07 -17.51 0.31
CA LEU A 59 -16.61 -17.51 1.71
C LEU A 59 -15.99 -18.86 2.11
N GLU A 60 -16.57 -19.97 1.68
CA GLU A 60 -16.09 -21.32 2.02
C GLU A 60 -14.68 -21.54 1.45
N GLU A 61 -14.46 -21.16 0.19
CA GLU A 61 -13.16 -21.21 -0.48
C GLU A 61 -12.14 -20.32 0.21
N THR A 62 -12.55 -19.11 0.60
CA THR A 62 -11.70 -18.15 1.31
C THR A 62 -11.23 -18.71 2.66
N VAL A 63 -12.14 -19.26 3.45
CA VAL A 63 -11.83 -19.79 4.79
C VAL A 63 -11.04 -21.09 4.68
N ASN A 64 -11.43 -22.02 3.81
CA ASN A 64 -10.72 -23.29 3.63
C ASN A 64 -9.27 -23.08 3.17
N PHE A 65 -9.03 -22.06 2.35
CA PHE A 65 -7.70 -21.67 1.92
C PHE A 65 -6.81 -21.21 3.08
N THR A 66 -7.32 -20.33 3.97
CA THR A 66 -6.53 -19.81 5.10
C THR A 66 -6.03 -20.89 6.08
N PHE A 67 -6.63 -22.08 6.10
CA PHE A 67 -6.31 -23.11 7.09
C PHE A 67 -5.68 -24.39 6.53
N TYR A 68 -5.80 -24.70 5.23
CA TYR A 68 -5.43 -26.04 4.73
C TYR A 68 -4.52 -26.09 3.49
N GLN A 69 -4.39 -25.02 2.71
CA GLN A 69 -3.53 -25.03 1.52
C GLN A 69 -2.65 -23.78 1.55
N GLY A 70 -1.40 -23.94 2.02
CA GLY A 70 -0.43 -22.84 2.06
C GLY A 70 -0.41 -22.06 0.74
N SER A 71 -0.58 -20.74 0.83
CA SER A 71 -0.24 -19.73 -0.18
C SER A 71 -0.33 -20.21 -1.66
N GLY A 72 -1.51 -20.57 -2.19
CA GLY A 72 -1.59 -21.16 -3.55
C GLY A 72 -2.90 -21.15 -4.34
N VAL A 73 -4.03 -20.60 -3.87
CA VAL A 73 -5.28 -20.51 -4.69
C VAL A 73 -5.73 -19.06 -4.72
N GLY A 74 -4.94 -18.26 -5.46
CA GLY A 74 -4.72 -16.83 -5.26
C GLY A 74 -5.66 -15.85 -5.97
N ASP A 75 -6.90 -16.23 -6.27
CA ASP A 75 -7.80 -15.37 -7.06
C ASP A 75 -9.13 -15.04 -6.37
N VAL A 76 -9.34 -15.44 -5.12
CA VAL A 76 -10.67 -15.28 -4.45
C VAL A 76 -10.67 -14.34 -3.25
N TYR A 77 -9.51 -13.95 -2.72
CA TYR A 77 -9.44 -13.10 -1.53
C TYR A 77 -8.15 -12.25 -1.43
N GLY A 78 -8.11 -11.34 -0.44
CA GLY A 78 -6.99 -10.47 -0.13
C GLY A 78 -6.74 -9.39 -1.19
N ASN A 79 -5.48 -8.93 -1.25
CA ASN A 79 -5.08 -7.90 -2.22
C ASN A 79 -5.22 -8.36 -3.67
N ALA A 80 -5.18 -9.68 -3.93
CA ALA A 80 -5.32 -10.23 -5.27
C ALA A 80 -6.69 -9.93 -5.90
N VAL A 81 -7.75 -9.77 -5.09
CA VAL A 81 -9.08 -9.37 -5.58
C VAL A 81 -9.37 -7.90 -5.32
N LEU A 82 -8.87 -7.33 -4.22
CA LEU A 82 -9.10 -5.94 -3.88
C LEU A 82 -8.42 -4.97 -4.86
N VAL A 83 -7.14 -5.20 -5.20
CA VAL A 83 -6.36 -4.25 -6.01
C VAL A 83 -6.94 -4.11 -7.44
N PRO A 84 -7.29 -5.19 -8.16
CA PRO A 84 -7.99 -5.07 -9.44
C PRO A 84 -9.31 -4.30 -9.34
N ALA A 85 -10.10 -4.55 -8.30
CA ALA A 85 -11.33 -3.79 -8.07
C ALA A 85 -11.04 -2.28 -7.89
N LEU A 86 -9.97 -1.93 -7.18
CA LEU A 86 -9.58 -0.52 -7.06
C LEU A 86 -9.18 0.10 -8.41
N TYR A 87 -8.58 -0.66 -9.34
CA TYR A 87 -8.30 -0.15 -10.69
C TYR A 87 -9.58 0.21 -11.45
N ASP A 88 -10.59 -0.67 -11.38
CA ASP A 88 -11.89 -0.43 -12.01
C ASP A 88 -12.60 0.77 -11.38
N ALA A 89 -12.54 0.92 -10.04
CA ALA A 89 -13.07 2.10 -9.36
C ALA A 89 -12.37 3.39 -9.79
N ILE A 90 -11.04 3.37 -9.91
CA ILE A 90 -10.26 4.53 -10.36
C ILE A 90 -10.70 4.93 -11.77
N ALA A 91 -10.78 3.98 -12.70
CA ALA A 91 -11.21 4.23 -14.07
C ALA A 91 -12.66 4.77 -14.15
N ALA A 92 -13.58 4.17 -13.39
CA ALA A 92 -14.97 4.61 -13.34
C ALA A 92 -15.14 6.05 -12.80
N ASN A 93 -14.20 6.52 -11.98
CA ASN A 93 -14.16 7.89 -11.45
C ASN A 93 -13.32 8.85 -12.32
N GLY A 94 -12.90 8.43 -13.52
CA GLY A 94 -12.13 9.26 -14.45
C GLY A 94 -10.65 9.39 -14.09
N GLY A 95 -10.15 8.55 -13.19
CA GLY A 95 -8.73 8.45 -12.90
C GLY A 95 -7.98 7.71 -14.01
N GLU A 96 -6.71 8.08 -14.19
CA GLU A 96 -5.81 7.49 -15.18
C GLU A 96 -4.67 6.76 -14.48
N ILE A 97 -4.44 5.50 -14.83
CA ILE A 97 -3.28 4.72 -14.38
C ILE A 97 -2.33 4.57 -15.56
N ARG A 98 -1.11 5.08 -15.40
CA ARG A 98 -0.04 4.96 -16.39
C ARG A 98 1.02 4.00 -15.88
N TRP A 99 1.05 2.80 -16.48
CA TRP A 99 2.11 1.83 -16.23
C TRP A 99 3.41 2.28 -16.88
N GLU A 100 4.53 1.69 -16.46
CA GLU A 100 5.87 1.96 -17.02
C GLU A 100 6.22 3.47 -17.05
N THR A 101 5.63 4.25 -16.14
CA THR A 101 5.77 5.71 -16.06
C THR A 101 6.40 6.05 -14.72
N LYS A 102 7.73 6.01 -14.66
CA LYS A 102 8.49 6.20 -13.41
C LYS A 102 8.76 7.68 -13.18
N SER A 103 8.47 8.20 -11.98
CA SER A 103 8.91 9.54 -11.59
C SER A 103 10.42 9.57 -11.41
N GLU A 104 11.11 10.42 -12.17
CA GLU A 104 12.56 10.63 -12.08
C GLU A 104 12.90 11.86 -11.24
N ARG A 105 12.03 12.88 -11.29
CA ARG A 105 12.25 14.14 -10.57
C ARG A 105 10.97 14.93 -10.38
N LEU A 106 10.65 15.29 -9.13
CA LEU A 106 9.65 16.32 -8.84
C LEU A 106 10.13 17.70 -9.31
N VAL A 107 9.21 18.53 -9.81
CA VAL A 107 9.51 19.88 -10.31
C VAL A 107 8.75 20.95 -9.53
N ARG A 108 9.38 22.10 -9.32
CA ARG A 108 8.82 23.32 -8.72
C ARG A 108 9.51 24.56 -9.28
N ASP A 109 8.86 25.71 -9.16
CA ASP A 109 9.45 27.01 -9.50
C ASP A 109 10.11 27.64 -8.27
N GLY A 110 11.45 27.73 -8.27
CA GLY A 110 12.20 28.29 -7.13
C GLY A 110 11.90 27.55 -5.83
N GLU A 111 11.46 28.30 -4.80
CA GLU A 111 10.99 27.78 -3.51
C GLU A 111 9.46 27.63 -3.44
N GLY A 112 8.79 27.65 -4.60
CA GLY A 112 7.34 27.53 -4.74
C GLY A 112 6.83 26.09 -4.54
N PRO A 113 5.52 25.88 -4.69
CA PRO A 113 4.93 24.55 -4.58
C PRO A 113 5.42 23.62 -5.69
N VAL A 114 5.35 22.31 -5.44
CA VAL A 114 5.55 21.28 -6.48
C VAL A 114 4.50 21.44 -7.58
N THR A 115 4.94 21.56 -8.82
CA THR A 115 4.11 21.81 -10.01
C THR A 115 4.05 20.61 -10.96
N GLY A 116 4.68 19.49 -10.60
CA GLY A 116 4.64 18.27 -11.41
C GLY A 116 5.82 17.34 -11.17
N ALA A 117 6.06 16.48 -12.15
CA ALA A 117 7.22 15.59 -12.20
C ALA A 117 7.74 15.40 -13.64
N ILE A 118 9.05 15.21 -13.78
CA ILE A 118 9.67 14.55 -14.93
C ILE A 118 9.54 13.05 -14.70
N VAL A 119 9.01 12.36 -15.71
CA VAL A 119 8.82 10.91 -15.70
C VAL A 119 9.54 10.27 -16.87
N SER A 120 10.05 9.06 -16.70
CA SER A 120 10.51 8.19 -17.77
C SER A 120 9.38 7.27 -18.21
N THR A 121 9.26 7.09 -19.53
CA THR A 121 8.28 6.22 -20.21
C THR A 121 9.01 5.38 -21.27
N PRO A 122 8.40 4.32 -21.83
CA PRO A 122 8.99 3.57 -22.93
C PRO A 122 9.35 4.45 -24.15
N GLU A 123 8.63 5.55 -24.36
CA GLU A 123 8.84 6.50 -25.47
C GLU A 123 9.88 7.60 -25.16
N GLY A 124 10.33 7.71 -23.91
CA GLY A 124 11.31 8.69 -23.46
C GLY A 124 10.90 9.46 -22.20
N MET A 125 11.65 10.52 -21.88
CA MET A 125 11.34 11.38 -20.73
C MET A 125 10.32 12.45 -21.10
N VAL A 126 9.29 12.63 -20.26
CA VAL A 126 8.26 13.65 -20.41
C VAL A 126 7.98 14.35 -19.09
N GLN A 127 7.48 15.59 -19.14
CA GLN A 127 7.03 16.32 -17.95
C GLN A 127 5.51 16.22 -17.81
N ILE A 128 5.05 15.83 -16.63
CA ILE A 128 3.64 15.89 -16.24
C ILE A 128 3.46 17.08 -15.29
N ASN A 129 2.66 18.06 -15.70
CA ASN A 129 2.29 19.19 -14.88
C ASN A 129 1.05 18.87 -14.03
N ALA A 130 1.06 19.24 -12.76
CA ALA A 130 -0.03 19.03 -11.82
C ALA A 130 -0.13 20.19 -10.82
N LYS A 131 -1.33 20.44 -10.29
CA LYS A 131 -1.54 21.43 -9.21
C LYS A 131 -1.03 20.92 -7.86
N SER A 132 -0.97 19.61 -7.70
CA SER A 132 -0.59 18.93 -6.46
C SER A 132 -0.05 17.54 -6.80
N VAL A 133 0.86 17.04 -5.98
CA VAL A 133 1.48 15.72 -6.10
C VAL A 133 1.31 14.99 -4.78
N VAL A 134 0.86 13.73 -4.84
CA VAL A 134 0.76 12.82 -3.70
C VAL A 134 1.80 11.73 -3.88
N ILE A 135 2.65 11.52 -2.87
CA ILE A 135 3.63 10.43 -2.87
C ILE A 135 3.01 9.24 -2.12
N ALA A 136 2.77 8.15 -2.84
CA ALA A 136 2.22 6.90 -2.32
C ALA A 136 3.04 5.68 -2.80
N SER A 137 4.37 5.82 -2.83
CA SER A 137 5.29 4.87 -3.46
C SER A 137 5.89 3.81 -2.53
N GLY A 138 5.30 3.60 -1.36
CA GLY A 138 5.82 2.64 -0.38
C GLY A 138 7.12 3.10 0.32
N ASP A 139 7.94 2.13 0.70
CA ASP A 139 9.12 2.32 1.54
C ASP A 139 10.45 2.24 0.76
N TYR A 140 11.54 1.96 1.48
CA TYR A 140 12.91 1.93 0.99
C TYR A 140 13.64 0.66 1.43
N ALA A 141 12.92 -0.40 1.84
CA ALA A 141 13.57 -1.53 2.46
C ALA A 141 14.56 -2.18 1.47
N ALA A 142 14.30 -2.13 0.15
CA ALA A 142 15.20 -2.59 -0.91
C ALA A 142 16.40 -1.75 -1.31
N ASP A 143 16.57 -0.58 -0.71
CA ASP A 143 17.84 0.12 -0.79
C ASP A 143 18.68 -0.20 0.45
N ASP A 144 19.70 -1.04 0.29
CA ASP A 144 20.55 -1.48 1.42
C ASP A 144 21.27 -0.30 2.10
N GLU A 145 21.66 0.74 1.36
CA GLU A 145 22.31 1.91 1.95
C GLU A 145 21.33 2.69 2.83
N MET A 146 20.14 2.98 2.32
CA MET A 146 19.08 3.65 3.08
C MET A 146 18.62 2.79 4.26
N PHE A 147 18.43 1.49 4.05
CA PHE A 147 17.95 0.59 5.07
C PHE A 147 18.94 0.48 6.24
N GLN A 148 20.23 0.31 5.96
CA GLN A 148 21.27 0.29 6.99
C GLN A 148 21.42 1.63 7.69
N TYR A 149 21.30 2.75 6.97
CA TYR A 149 21.44 4.08 7.56
C TYR A 149 20.24 4.47 8.45
N TYR A 150 19.02 4.29 7.95
CA TYR A 150 17.81 4.77 8.61
C TYR A 150 17.16 3.75 9.56
N ALA A 151 17.40 2.46 9.35
CA ALA A 151 16.81 1.38 10.15
C ALA A 151 17.83 0.30 10.58
N PRO A 152 19.02 0.65 11.12
CA PRO A 152 20.09 -0.30 11.42
C PRO A 152 19.66 -1.42 12.39
N MET A 153 18.81 -1.10 13.37
CA MET A 153 18.30 -2.10 14.31
C MET A 153 17.37 -3.10 13.63
N THR A 154 16.53 -2.65 12.70
CA THR A 154 15.68 -3.53 11.91
C THR A 154 16.53 -4.41 10.99
N ALA A 155 17.55 -3.83 10.36
CA ALA A 155 18.47 -4.58 9.53
C ALA A 155 19.22 -5.69 10.30
N TYR A 156 19.54 -5.45 11.57
CA TYR A 156 20.18 -6.45 12.43
C TYR A 156 19.20 -7.51 12.97
N ALA A 157 17.98 -7.12 13.31
CA ALA A 157 17.06 -7.95 14.09
C ALA A 157 15.90 -8.57 13.30
N MET A 158 15.72 -8.24 12.01
CA MET A 158 14.61 -8.83 11.25
C MET A 158 14.87 -10.30 10.91
N ASP A 159 13.82 -11.11 11.02
CA ASP A 159 13.86 -12.52 10.62
C ASP A 159 13.77 -12.69 9.10
N ALA A 160 13.09 -11.76 8.41
CA ALA A 160 12.96 -11.77 6.95
C ALA A 160 12.57 -10.39 6.40
N ARG A 161 12.86 -10.18 5.11
CA ARG A 161 12.40 -9.03 4.31
C ARG A 161 11.63 -9.54 3.11
N TYR A 162 10.31 -9.32 3.12
CA TYR A 162 9.41 -9.76 2.06
C TYR A 162 8.77 -8.54 1.39
N TYR A 163 8.94 -8.43 0.07
CA TYR A 163 8.24 -7.46 -0.76
C TYR A 163 7.92 -8.13 -2.10
N ASN A 164 6.74 -7.83 -2.65
CA ASN A 164 6.22 -8.46 -3.85
C ASN A 164 5.68 -7.39 -4.81
N PRO A 165 6.27 -7.25 -6.01
CA PRO A 165 7.48 -7.92 -6.51
C PRO A 165 8.74 -7.53 -5.73
N PRO A 166 9.73 -8.42 -5.56
CA PRO A 166 10.94 -8.10 -4.81
C PRO A 166 11.72 -6.96 -5.45
N ASP A 167 12.53 -6.28 -4.64
CA ASP A 167 13.51 -5.28 -5.05
C ASP A 167 12.96 -4.01 -5.73
N CYS A 168 11.67 -3.70 -5.52
CA CYS A 168 11.00 -2.55 -6.13
C CYS A 168 10.82 -1.36 -5.17
N ASP A 169 10.91 -1.60 -3.87
CA ASP A 169 10.82 -0.65 -2.75
C ASP A 169 12.18 0.03 -2.48
N THR A 170 12.72 0.74 -3.47
CA THR A 170 14.09 1.31 -3.44
C THR A 170 14.18 2.74 -2.90
N GLY A 171 13.08 3.27 -2.35
CA GLY A 171 13.08 4.60 -1.72
C GLY A 171 13.18 5.79 -2.69
N ASP A 172 12.96 5.59 -3.99
CA ASP A 172 13.17 6.61 -5.02
C ASP A 172 12.42 7.93 -4.73
N MET A 173 11.15 7.85 -4.30
CA MET A 173 10.40 9.05 -3.95
C MET A 173 10.75 9.64 -2.59
N HIS A 174 11.31 8.85 -1.67
CA HIS A 174 11.87 9.40 -0.41
C HIS A 174 13.08 10.30 -0.75
N LYS A 175 13.95 9.85 -1.66
CA LYS A 175 15.08 10.64 -2.17
C LYS A 175 14.59 11.91 -2.87
N GLN A 176 13.61 11.80 -3.77
CA GLN A 176 13.05 12.96 -4.47
C GLN A 176 12.37 13.96 -3.52
N ALA A 177 11.64 13.49 -2.50
CA ALA A 177 11.04 14.33 -1.49
C ALA A 177 12.11 15.09 -0.67
N ILE A 178 13.19 14.41 -0.26
CA ILE A 178 14.30 15.05 0.45
C ILE A 178 14.99 16.09 -0.44
N TRP A 179 15.21 15.78 -1.72
CA TRP A 179 15.89 16.69 -2.65
C TRP A 179 15.08 17.95 -2.97
N ILE A 180 13.74 17.85 -3.04
CA ILE A 180 12.90 19.00 -3.33
C ILE A 180 12.56 19.85 -2.10
N GLY A 181 12.88 19.37 -0.89
CA GLY A 181 12.65 20.06 0.39
C GLY A 181 11.21 20.03 0.86
#